data_AF-A0A0B3AZ59-F1
#
_entry.id   AF-A0A0B3AZ59-F1
#
_cell.length_a   1.000
_cell.length_b   1.000
_cell.length_c   1.000
_cell.angle_alpha   90.00
_cell.angle_beta   90.00
_cell.angle_gamma   90.00
#
_symmetry.space_group_name_H-M   'P 1'
#
loop_
_entity.id
_entity.type
_entity.pdbx_description
1 polymer ?
#
loop_
_entity_poly.entity_id
_entity_poly.type
_entity_poly.pdbx_seq_one_letter_code
_entity_poly.pdbx_strand_id
1 'polypeptide(L)'
;MLELALLGILSDFQFVIQIFIMVSIMSFVLNHLGKGLLSMVVILVVFYVVFFIIPGLSEIVFILYSLLMIGFSTLLVDFFFITASAPQQQQAQEGEKPDLTGNELREKTAAMEKARHAGHQAAGMLQNMMRRGR
;
A
#
# COMPACT_ATOMS: atom_id res chain seq x y z
N MET A 1 24.09 -11.54 -25.03
CA MET A 1 23.83 -10.07 -25.02
C MET A 1 23.11 -9.65 -23.74
N LEU A 2 21.93 -10.22 -23.42
CA LEU A 2 21.17 -9.86 -22.21
C LEU A 2 21.88 -10.24 -20.90
N GLU A 3 22.51 -11.42 -20.84
CA GLU A 3 23.26 -11.86 -19.64
C GLU A 3 24.46 -10.96 -19.33
N LEU A 4 25.19 -10.49 -20.36
CA LEU A 4 26.32 -9.56 -20.18
C LEU A 4 25.85 -8.21 -19.59
N ALA A 5 24.69 -7.71 -20.02
CA ALA A 5 24.13 -6.47 -19.51
C ALA A 5 23.67 -6.60 -18.05
N LEU A 6 23.02 -7.72 -17.70
CA LEU A 6 22.60 -8.03 -16.33
C LEU A 6 23.80 -8.19 -15.38
N LEU A 7 24.82 -8.94 -15.81
CA LEU A 7 26.07 -9.10 -15.06
C LEU A 7 26.81 -7.76 -14.90
N GLY A 8 26.82 -6.92 -15.94
CA GLY A 8 27.40 -5.57 -15.87
C GLY A 8 26.70 -4.69 -14.84
N ILE A 9 25.37 -4.65 -14.85
CA ILE A 9 24.58 -3.86 -13.89
C ILE A 9 24.81 -4.34 -12.45
N LEU A 10 24.84 -5.66 -12.23
CA LEU A 10 25.10 -6.23 -10.90
C LEU A 10 26.50 -5.87 -10.39
N SER A 11 27.50 -5.90 -11.27
CA SER A 11 28.86 -5.47 -10.96
C SER A 11 28.92 -3.98 -10.59
N ASP A 12 28.18 -3.13 -11.29
CA ASP A 12 28.11 -1.69 -10.99
C ASP A 12 27.51 -1.44 -9.61
N PHE A 13 26.43 -2.14 -9.24
CA PHE A 13 25.85 -2.04 -7.91
C PHE A 13 26.79 -2.56 -6.81
N GLN A 14 27.53 -3.63 -7.08
CA GLN A 14 28.53 -4.13 -6.13
C GLN A 14 29.59 -3.08 -5.85
N PHE A 15 30.06 -2.37 -6.87
CA PHE A 15 31.01 -1.27 -6.71
C PHE A 15 30.43 -0.12 -5.88
N VAL A 16 29.17 0.27 -6.13
CA VAL A 16 28.47 1.30 -5.34
C VAL A 16 28.40 0.90 -3.86
N ILE A 17 28.13 -0.36 -3.55
CA ILE A 17 28.07 -0.84 -2.17
C ILE A 17 29.44 -0.87 -1.50
N GLN A 18 30.50 -1.20 -2.23
CA GLN A 18 31.85 -1.09 -1.70
C GLN A 18 32.20 0.35 -1.32
N ILE A 19 31.83 1.33 -2.15
CA ILE A 19 31.97 2.76 -1.82
C ILE A 19 31.16 3.09 -0.56
N PHE A 20 29.90 2.64 -0.49
CA PHE A 20 29.04 2.89 0.67
C PHE A 20 29.64 2.32 1.96
N ILE A 21 30.17 1.10 1.94
CA ILE A 21 30.85 0.49 3.09
C ILE A 21 32.07 1.32 3.48
N MET A 22 32.88 1.75 2.52
CA MET A 22 34.06 2.58 2.78
C MET A 22 33.68 3.90 3.46
N VAL A 23 32.68 4.61 2.93
CA VAL A 23 32.19 5.86 3.52
C VAL A 23 31.58 5.62 4.91
N SER A 24 30.90 4.48 5.11
CA SER A 24 30.34 4.10 6.40
C SER A 24 31.43 3.85 7.45
N ILE A 25 32.50 3.15 7.10
CA ILE A 25 33.67 2.94 7.97
C ILE A 25 34.30 4.29 8.33
N MET A 26 34.54 5.15 7.34
CA MET A 26 35.11 6.48 7.58
C MET A 26 34.22 7.31 8.51
N SER A 27 32.92 7.35 8.23
CA SER A 27 31.94 8.09 9.05
C SER A 27 31.89 7.53 10.47
N PHE A 28 31.81 6.20 10.63
CA PHE A 28 31.80 5.57 11.94
C PHE A 28 33.05 5.91 12.75
N VAL A 29 34.23 5.74 12.16
CA VAL A 29 35.50 6.00 12.86
C VAL A 29 35.66 7.49 13.19
N LEU A 30 35.38 8.39 12.25
CA LEU A 30 35.50 9.83 12.47
C LEU A 30 34.48 10.36 13.49
N ASN A 31 33.28 9.78 13.57
CA ASN A 31 32.26 10.19 14.54
C ASN A 31 32.57 9.71 15.96
N HIS A 32 33.24 8.56 16.12
CA HIS A 32 33.55 8.00 17.45
C HIS A 32 34.94 8.38 17.97
N LEU A 33 35.94 8.48 17.09
CA LEU A 33 37.34 8.74 17.46
C LEU A 33 37.81 10.16 17.09
N GLY A 34 36.99 10.93 16.38
CA GLY A 34 37.34 12.29 15.93
C GLY A 34 38.27 12.30 14.71
N LYS A 35 38.91 13.46 14.47
CA LYS A 35 39.76 13.73 13.30
C LYS A 35 41.26 13.72 13.67
N GLY A 36 41.73 12.61 14.23
CA GLY A 36 43.13 12.46 14.69
C GLY A 36 43.96 11.54 13.81
N LEU A 37 45.28 11.49 14.02
CA LEU A 37 46.13 10.52 13.33
C LEU A 37 45.69 9.07 13.64
N LEU A 38 45.25 8.84 14.89
CA LEU A 38 44.72 7.56 15.35
C LEU A 38 43.49 7.12 14.53
N SER A 39 42.57 8.03 14.23
CA SER A 39 41.37 7.69 13.45
C SER A 39 41.74 7.26 12.03
N MET A 40 42.78 7.85 11.44
CA MET A 40 43.25 7.46 10.11
C MET A 40 43.89 6.07 10.10
N VAL A 41 44.68 5.73 11.12
CA VAL A 41 45.23 4.38 11.29
C VAL A 41 44.11 3.35 11.48
N VAL A 42 43.11 3.66 12.32
CA VAL A 42 41.97 2.78 12.55
C VAL A 42 41.15 2.57 11.27
N ILE A 43 40.89 3.64 10.50
CA ILE A 43 40.22 3.51 9.19
C ILE A 43 40.98 2.55 8.29
N LEU A 44 42.30 2.67 8.20
CA LEU A 44 43.13 1.82 7.34
C LEU A 44 43.09 0.36 7.78
N VAL A 45 43.17 0.09 9.08
CA VAL A 45 43.07 -1.28 9.62
C VAL A 45 41.68 -1.87 9.36
N VAL A 46 40.61 -1.14 9.67
CA VAL A 46 39.24 -1.62 9.45
C VAL A 46 38.96 -1.84 7.97
N PHE A 47 39.42 -0.93 7.10
CA PHE A 47 39.35 -1.11 5.66
C PHE A 47 40.06 -2.40 5.21
N TYR A 48 41.29 -2.63 5.67
CA TYR A 48 42.03 -3.84 5.33
C TYR A 48 41.27 -5.11 5.76
N VAL A 49 40.77 -5.14 7.00
CA VAL A 49 40.00 -6.28 7.52
C VAL A 49 38.74 -6.52 6.68
N VAL A 50 37.98 -5.47 6.39
CA VAL A 50 36.70 -5.59 5.68
C VAL A 50 36.87 -6.05 4.23
N PHE A 51 37.85 -5.51 3.51
CA PHE A 51 38.01 -5.79 2.08
C PHE A 51 38.90 -7.01 1.78
N PHE A 52 39.86 -7.35 2.65
CA PHE A 52 40.82 -8.42 2.38
C PHE A 52 40.66 -9.64 3.29
N ILE A 53 40.22 -9.48 4.54
CA ILE A 53 40.06 -10.62 5.48
C ILE A 53 38.67 -11.24 5.39
N ILE A 54 37.64 -10.42 5.11
CA ILE A 54 36.24 -10.87 5.02
C ILE A 54 35.76 -10.76 3.56
N PRO A 55 36.27 -11.59 2.63
CA PRO A 55 35.76 -11.62 1.27
C PRO A 55 34.27 -12.01 1.31
N GLY A 56 33.43 -11.20 0.68
CA GLY A 56 31.97 -11.40 0.64
C GLY A 56 31.16 -10.50 1.58
N LEU A 57 31.78 -9.69 2.46
CA LEU A 57 31.01 -8.70 3.25
C LEU A 57 30.21 -7.77 2.34
N SER A 58 30.79 -7.34 1.22
CA SER A 58 30.09 -6.50 0.22
C SER A 58 28.89 -7.21 -0.41
N GLU A 59 28.96 -8.53 -0.61
CA GLU A 59 27.86 -9.32 -1.17
C GLU A 59 26.74 -9.51 -0.14
N ILE A 60 27.08 -9.74 1.13
CA ILE A 60 26.10 -9.83 2.21
C ILE A 60 25.36 -8.49 2.36
N VAL A 61 26.10 -7.38 2.36
CA VAL A 61 25.50 -6.04 2.42
C VAL A 61 24.66 -5.77 1.17
N PHE A 62 25.08 -6.24 -0.01
CA PHE A 62 24.29 -6.16 -1.24
C PHE A 62 22.97 -6.93 -1.16
N ILE A 63 23.00 -8.17 -0.65
CA ILE A 63 21.80 -8.97 -0.45
C ILE A 63 20.87 -8.30 0.56
N LEU A 64 21.41 -7.80 1.68
CA LEU A 64 20.62 -7.13 2.70
C LEU A 64 19.97 -5.84 2.17
N TYR A 65 20.74 -5.03 1.43
CA TYR A 65 20.25 -3.84 0.75
C TYR A 65 19.15 -4.19 -0.26
N SER A 66 19.33 -5.26 -1.04
CA SER A 66 18.34 -5.72 -2.01
C SER A 66 17.05 -6.17 -1.32
N LEU A 67 17.15 -6.93 -0.22
CA LEU A 67 16.00 -7.33 0.60
C LEU A 67 15.26 -6.12 1.17
N LEU A 68 16.01 -5.14 1.67
CA LEU A 68 15.45 -3.91 2.22
C LEU A 68 14.74 -3.09 1.14
N MET A 69 15.32 -2.97 -0.04
CA MET A 69 14.71 -2.29 -1.18
C MET A 69 13.45 -3.00 -1.69
N ILE A 70 13.45 -4.33 -1.72
CA ILE A 70 12.25 -5.11 -2.04
C ILE A 70 11.15 -4.80 -1.02
N GLY A 71 11.47 -4.87 0.27
CA GLY A 71 10.51 -4.55 1.34
C GLY A 71 9.97 -3.12 1.25
N PHE A 72 10.85 -2.14 0.99
CA PHE A 72 10.45 -0.73 0.83
C PHE A 72 9.59 -0.53 -0.42
N SER A 73 9.91 -1.22 -1.52
CA SER A 73 9.11 -1.19 -2.75
C SER A 73 7.72 -1.79 -2.51
N THR A 74 7.59 -2.86 -1.72
CA THR A 74 6.28 -3.43 -1.35
C THR A 74 5.46 -2.41 -0.56
N LEU A 75 6.06 -1.74 0.43
CA LEU A 75 5.37 -0.69 1.18
C LEU A 75 4.91 0.47 0.29
N LEU A 76 5.72 0.88 -0.68
CA LEU A 76 5.33 1.92 -1.64
C LEU A 76 4.19 1.46 -2.55
N VAL A 77 4.25 0.23 -3.07
CA VAL A 77 3.16 -0.36 -3.86
C VAL A 77 1.89 -0.41 -3.02
N ASP A 78 1.94 -0.92 -1.80
CA ASP A 78 0.79 -0.95 -0.90
C ASP A 78 0.26 0.46 -0.65
N PHE A 79 1.12 1.45 -0.41
CA PHE A 79 0.69 2.83 -0.20
C PHE A 79 0.04 3.43 -1.45
N PHE A 80 0.64 3.29 -2.63
CA PHE A 80 0.08 3.87 -3.85
C PHE A 80 -1.17 3.14 -4.33
N PHE A 81 -1.22 1.80 -4.24
CA PHE A 81 -2.36 1.03 -4.72
C PHE A 81 -3.48 0.97 -3.68
N ILE A 82 -3.22 0.85 -2.38
CA ILE A 82 -4.30 0.83 -1.37
C ILE A 82 -4.86 2.24 -1.16
N THR A 83 -4.04 3.29 -1.17
CA THR A 83 -4.54 4.68 -1.03
C THR A 83 -5.21 5.17 -2.32
N ALA A 84 -4.84 4.67 -3.50
CA ALA A 84 -5.59 4.92 -4.74
C ALA A 84 -6.85 4.03 -4.88
N SER A 85 -6.89 2.87 -4.21
CA SER A 85 -8.03 1.93 -4.26
C SER A 85 -9.01 2.07 -3.08
N ALA A 86 -8.67 2.88 -2.06
CA ALA A 86 -9.59 3.26 -1.00
C ALA A 86 -10.29 4.59 -1.35
N PRO A 87 -11.62 4.66 -1.35
CA PRO A 87 -12.49 3.97 -2.29
C PRO A 87 -13.37 4.97 -3.05
N GLN A 88 -13.24 5.04 -4.38
CA GLN A 88 -14.37 5.40 -5.24
C GLN A 88 -15.36 4.21 -5.41
N GLN A 89 -15.09 3.09 -4.74
CA GLN A 89 -15.99 1.93 -4.66
C GLN A 89 -16.94 1.95 -3.45
N GLN A 90 -16.89 2.96 -2.56
CA GLN A 90 -17.99 3.23 -1.63
C GLN A 90 -19.14 4.06 -2.25
N GLN A 91 -19.06 4.41 -3.54
CA GLN A 91 -20.15 5.05 -4.27
C GLN A 91 -20.88 4.13 -5.26
N ALA A 92 -20.43 2.88 -5.44
CA ALA A 92 -21.10 1.94 -6.36
C ALA A 92 -22.00 0.92 -5.65
N GLN A 93 -21.93 0.79 -4.32
CA GLN A 93 -22.78 -0.11 -3.55
C GLN A 93 -23.12 0.46 -2.17
N GLU A 94 -23.76 1.62 -2.10
CA GLU A 94 -24.74 1.92 -1.04
C GLU A 94 -25.46 3.24 -1.32
N GLY A 95 -26.76 3.15 -1.58
CA GLY A 95 -27.71 4.19 -1.20
C GLY A 95 -28.02 5.26 -2.24
N GLU A 96 -28.86 4.90 -3.21
CA GLU A 96 -30.01 5.75 -3.52
C GLU A 96 -30.91 5.80 -2.26
N LYS A 97 -30.45 6.49 -1.21
CA LYS A 97 -31.32 6.97 -0.15
C LYS A 97 -31.62 8.40 -0.53
N PRO A 98 -32.84 8.69 -1.02
CA PRO A 98 -33.26 10.07 -1.09
C PRO A 98 -33.24 10.59 0.35
N ASP A 99 -32.46 11.65 0.58
CA ASP A 99 -32.46 12.47 1.80
C ASP A 99 -33.85 13.10 1.95
N LEU A 100 -34.83 12.28 2.28
CA LEU A 100 -36.18 12.70 2.60
C LEU A 100 -36.15 13.08 4.07
N THR A 101 -36.04 14.39 4.28
CA THR A 101 -36.25 15.06 5.57
C THR A 101 -37.45 14.41 6.28
N GLY A 102 -37.37 14.17 7.60
CA GLY A 102 -38.36 13.34 8.34
C GLY A 102 -39.85 13.70 8.18
N ASN A 103 -40.18 14.85 7.60
CA ASN A 103 -41.53 15.22 7.17
C ASN A 103 -41.98 14.52 5.88
N GLU A 104 -41.09 14.36 4.89
CA GLU A 104 -41.41 13.73 3.61
C GLU A 104 -41.48 12.20 3.71
N LEU A 105 -40.72 11.59 4.63
CA LEU A 105 -40.89 10.18 4.97
C LEU A 105 -42.27 9.92 5.57
N ARG A 106 -42.75 10.79 6.46
CA ARG A 106 -44.10 10.67 7.05
C ARG A 106 -45.18 10.86 5.99
N GLU A 107 -45.00 11.81 5.08
CA GLU A 107 -45.93 12.06 3.98
C GLU A 107 -45.96 10.89 2.99
N LYS A 108 -44.80 10.33 2.63
CA LYS A 108 -44.70 9.17 1.74
C LYS A 108 -45.22 7.89 2.38
N THR A 109 -45.02 7.68 3.69
CA THR A 109 -45.62 6.56 4.41
C THR A 109 -47.14 6.71 4.53
N ALA A 110 -47.65 7.91 4.81
CA ALA A 110 -49.09 8.16 4.89
C ALA A 110 -49.78 8.01 3.53
N ALA A 111 -49.13 8.46 2.45
CA ALA A 111 -49.61 8.27 1.08
C ALA A 111 -49.61 6.78 0.68
N MET A 112 -48.57 6.04 1.06
CA MET A 112 -48.46 4.61 0.76
C MET A 112 -49.48 3.77 1.56
N GLU A 113 -49.72 4.13 2.82
CA GLU A 113 -50.74 3.47 3.66
C GLU A 113 -52.15 3.72 3.11
N LYS A 114 -52.46 4.97 2.71
CA LYS A 114 -53.73 5.31 2.05
C LYS A 114 -53.92 4.57 0.72
N ALA A 115 -52.86 4.43 -0.08
CA ALA A 115 -52.91 3.68 -1.34
C ALA A 115 -53.11 2.16 -1.10
N ARG A 116 -52.51 1.60 -0.05
CA ARG A 116 -52.66 0.18 0.31
C ARG A 116 -54.08 -0.14 0.79
N HIS A 117 -54.70 0.75 1.55
CA HIS A 117 -56.10 0.59 1.95
C HIS A 117 -57.07 0.71 0.77
N ALA A 118 -56.82 1.63 -0.17
CA ALA A 118 -57.61 1.73 -1.39
C ALA A 118 -57.47 0.48 -2.29
N GLY A 119 -56.25 -0.06 -2.40
CA GLY A 119 -55.98 -1.28 -3.15
C GLY A 119 -56.68 -2.52 -2.59
N HIS A 120 -56.73 -2.67 -1.26
CA HIS A 120 -57.44 -3.79 -0.62
C HIS A 120 -58.97 -3.67 -0.73
N GLN A 121 -59.52 -2.44 -0.70
CA GLN A 121 -60.96 -2.24 -0.93
C GLN A 121 -61.35 -2.52 -2.39
N ALA A 122 -60.52 -2.08 -3.35
CA ALA A 122 -60.72 -2.36 -4.78
C ALA A 122 -60.61 -3.86 -5.09
N ALA A 123 -59.63 -4.55 -4.48
CA ALA A 123 -59.47 -6.00 -4.62
C ALA A 123 -60.66 -6.78 -4.01
N GLY A 124 -61.17 -6.35 -2.86
CA GLY A 124 -62.37 -6.93 -2.23
C GLY A 124 -63.64 -6.71 -3.06
N MET A 125 -63.80 -5.54 -3.68
CA MET A 125 -64.91 -5.27 -4.61
C MET A 125 -64.81 -6.13 -5.89
N LEU A 126 -63.62 -6.25 -6.47
CA LEU A 126 -63.38 -7.10 -7.64
C LEU A 126 -63.63 -8.58 -7.33
N GLN A 127 -63.25 -9.06 -6.15
CA GLN A 127 -63.52 -10.43 -5.73
C GLN A 127 -65.03 -10.69 -5.56
N ASN A 128 -65.78 -9.72 -5.04
CA ASN A 128 -67.24 -9.81 -4.94
C ASN A 128 -67.94 -9.72 -6.30
N MET A 129 -67.40 -8.95 -7.26
CA MET A 129 -67.91 -8.93 -8.64
C MET A 129 -67.64 -10.25 -9.38
N MET A 130 -66.44 -10.81 -9.24
CA MET A 130 -66.08 -12.09 -9.86
C MET A 130 -66.87 -13.28 -9.30
N ARG A 131 -67.33 -13.20 -8.04
CA ARG A 131 -68.13 -14.25 -7.40
C ARG A 131 -69.62 -14.18 -7.75
N ARG A 132 -70.14 -13.03 -8.20
CA ARG A 132 -71.53 -12.87 -8.67
C ARG A 132 -71.70 -13.15 -10.17
N GLY A 133 -70.60 -13.31 -10.92
CA GLY A 133 -70.61 -13.59 -12.36
C GLY A 133 -70.52 -15.07 -12.73
N ARG A 134 -70.80 -15.99 -11.80
CA ARG A 134 -70.94 -17.43 -12.06
C ARG A 134 -72.28 -17.93 -11.57
#